data_AF-A0A6I6FEN3-F1
#
_entry.id   AF-A0A6I6FEN3-F1
#
_cell.length_a   1.000
_cell.length_b   1.000
_cell.length_c   1.000
_cell.angle_alpha   90.00
_cell.angle_beta   90.00
_cell.angle_gamma   90.00
#
_symmetry.space_group_name_H-M   'P 1'
#
loop_
_entity.id
_entity.type
_entity.pdbx_description
1 polymer ?
#
loop_
_entity_poly.entity_id
_entity_poly.type
_entity_poly.pdbx_seq_one_letter_code
_entity_poly.pdbx_strand_id
1 'polypeptide(L)'
;MPSELDLLRIEKLGNLISISATLLLLRAASISTEILILRQKGINVKTNPTPSELVLVAVKMSVISSLLSVLTSGLRIEQVRRQIQSGVETVSIIPSTLVNVGAFYGLISNLYFLAASEILVNREQQINIL
;
A
#
# COMPACT_ATOMS: atom_id res chain seq x y z
N MET A 1 -14.65 7.68 -20.80
CA MET A 1 -13.91 6.53 -20.23
C MET A 1 -12.43 6.84 -20.37
N PRO A 2 -11.59 6.63 -19.34
CA PRO A 2 -10.15 6.86 -19.47
C PRO A 2 -9.56 6.01 -20.58
N SER A 3 -8.54 6.53 -21.26
CA SER A 3 -7.84 5.80 -22.32
C SER A 3 -7.00 4.67 -21.73
N GLU A 4 -6.62 3.68 -22.55
CA GLU A 4 -5.70 2.60 -22.15
C GLU A 4 -4.37 3.15 -21.63
N LEU A 5 -3.89 4.25 -22.22
CA LEU A 5 -2.67 4.94 -21.80
C LEU A 5 -2.82 5.56 -20.40
N ASP A 6 -4.00 6.12 -20.10
CA ASP A 6 -4.28 6.74 -18.79
C ASP A 6 -4.34 5.67 -17.69
N LEU A 7 -5.00 4.54 -17.96
CA LEU A 7 -5.05 3.41 -17.03
C LEU A 7 -3.66 2.87 -16.74
N LEU A 8 -2.84 2.66 -17.79
CA LEU A 8 -1.47 2.19 -17.63
C LEU A 8 -0.60 3.16 -16.82
N ARG A 9 -0.81 4.48 -16.97
CA ARG A 9 -0.10 5.49 -16.16
C ARG A 9 -0.49 5.40 -14.69
N ILE A 10 -1.77 5.24 -14.37
CA ILE A 10 -2.27 5.09 -13.00
C ILE A 10 -1.72 3.81 -12.37
N GLU A 11 -1.69 2.70 -13.11
CA GLU A 11 -1.13 1.43 -12.64
C GLU A 11 0.36 1.54 -12.32
N LYS A 12 1.13 2.19 -13.21
CA LYS A 12 2.56 2.46 -12.96
C LYS A 12 2.76 3.33 -11.72
N LEU A 13 1.95 4.38 -11.55
CA LEU A 13 1.99 5.22 -10.35
C LEU A 13 1.66 4.42 -9.09
N GLY A 14 0.60 3.61 -9.12
CA GLY A 14 0.23 2.73 -8.02
C GLY A 14 1.34 1.76 -7.63
N ASN A 15 2.00 1.16 -8.61
CA ASN A 15 3.16 0.28 -8.40
C ASN A 15 4.34 1.03 -7.76
N LEU A 16 4.65 2.25 -8.21
CA LEU A 16 5.71 3.07 -7.60
C LEU A 16 5.41 3.43 -6.15
N ILE A 17 4.15 3.76 -5.83
CA ILE A 17 3.70 4.02 -4.46
C ILE A 17 3.86 2.75 -3.60
N SER A 18 3.47 1.58 -4.14
CA SER A 18 3.58 0.29 -3.45
C SER A 18 5.04 -0.11 -3.17
N ILE A 19 5.94 0.08 -4.14
CA ILE A 19 7.38 -0.15 -3.97
C ILE A 19 7.93 0.80 -2.89
N SER A 20 7.58 2.09 -2.95
CA SER A 20 8.02 3.07 -1.95
C SER A 20 7.54 2.73 -0.54
N ALA A 21 6.29 2.27 -0.41
CA ALA A 21 5.75 1.80 0.86
C ALA A 21 6.54 0.59 1.40
N THR A 22 6.85 -0.37 0.53
CA THR A 22 7.65 -1.56 0.91
C THR A 22 9.04 -1.17 1.40
N LEU A 23 9.71 -0.23 0.71
CA LEU A 23 11.02 0.27 1.13
C LEU A 23 10.96 0.99 2.49
N LEU A 24 9.90 1.75 2.76
CA LEU A 24 9.68 2.37 4.07
C LEU A 24 9.47 1.34 5.17
N LEU A 25 8.70 0.27 4.92
CA LEU A 25 8.54 -0.84 5.88
C LEU A 25 9.87 -1.53 6.20
N LEU A 26 10.68 -1.81 5.16
CA LEU A 26 12.02 -2.39 5.35
C LEU A 26 12.91 -1.46 6.16
N ARG A 27 12.85 -0.15 5.91
CA ARG A 27 13.64 0.82 6.68
C ARG A 27 13.18 0.88 8.13
N ALA A 28 11.87 0.88 8.39
CA ALA A 28 11.32 0.85 9.74
C ALA A 28 11.80 -0.40 10.51
N ALA A 29 11.76 -1.58 9.87
CA ALA A 29 12.25 -2.82 10.46
C ALA A 29 13.75 -2.79 10.76
N SER A 30 14.56 -2.24 9.85
CA SER A 30 16.00 -2.03 10.04
C SER A 30 16.28 -1.12 11.24
N ILE A 31 15.60 0.02 11.35
CA ILE A 31 15.78 0.95 12.47
C ILE A 31 15.35 0.28 13.79
N SER A 32 14.22 -0.43 13.82
CA SER A 32 13.79 -1.18 15.02
C SER A 32 14.84 -2.18 15.49
N THR A 33 15.48 -2.88 14.55
CA THR A 33 16.55 -3.85 14.84
C THR A 33 17.80 -3.14 15.39
N GLU A 34 18.21 -2.03 14.77
CA GLU A 34 19.33 -1.21 15.24
C GLU A 34 19.10 -0.68 16.67
N ILE A 35 17.90 -0.15 16.95
CA ILE A 35 17.51 0.32 18.29
C ILE A 35 17.58 -0.83 19.30
N LEU A 36 17.09 -2.01 18.96
CA LEU A 36 17.13 -3.18 19.84
C LEU A 36 18.58 -3.56 20.21
N ILE A 37 19.46 -3.63 19.21
CA ILE A 37 20.89 -3.93 19.40
C ILE A 37 21.56 -2.88 20.29
N LEU A 38 21.27 -1.60 20.07
CA LEU A 38 21.87 -0.51 20.85
C LEU A 38 21.35 -0.50 22.29
N ARG A 39 20.07 -0.79 22.53
CA ARG A 39 19.50 -0.96 23.87
C ARG A 39 20.12 -2.12 24.64
N GLN A 40 20.40 -3.25 23.97
CA GLN A 40 21.12 -4.38 24.58
C GLN A 40 22.53 -4.00 25.03
N LYS A 41 23.14 -2.98 24.41
CA LYS A 41 24.44 -2.41 24.79
C LYS A 41 24.32 -1.30 25.85
N GLY A 42 23.12 -1.06 26.39
CA GLY A 42 22.87 0.01 27.36
C GLY A 42 22.75 1.41 26.74
N ILE A 43 22.69 1.52 25.41
CA ILE A 43 22.59 2.81 24.71
C ILE A 43 21.11 3.11 24.45
N ASN A 44 20.60 4.19 25.05
CA ASN A 44 19.27 4.69 24.75
C ASN A 44 19.30 5.58 23.49
N VAL A 45 18.54 5.15 22.47
CA VAL A 45 18.43 5.84 21.19
C VAL A 45 17.02 6.37 21.02
N LYS A 46 16.90 7.63 20.62
CA LYS A 46 15.65 8.27 20.21
C LYS A 46 15.73 8.58 18.73
N THR A 47 14.77 8.07 17.96
CA THR A 47 14.68 8.28 16.51
C THR A 47 13.51 9.19 16.19
N ASN A 48 13.67 10.06 15.21
CA ASN A 48 12.61 10.90 14.67
C ASN A 48 12.72 10.92 13.12
N PRO A 49 11.73 10.40 12.36
CA PRO A 49 10.52 9.73 12.84
C PRO A 49 10.80 8.41 13.56
N THR A 50 9.88 7.95 14.41
CA THR A 50 9.96 6.62 15.05
C THR A 50 9.70 5.51 14.02
N PRO A 51 10.13 4.26 14.29
CA PRO A 51 9.80 3.14 13.41
C PRO A 51 8.30 2.94 13.21
N SER A 52 7.49 3.15 14.26
CA SER A 52 6.03 3.05 14.21
C SER A 52 5.41 4.13 13.31
N GLU A 53 5.94 5.36 13.33
CA GLU A 53 5.54 6.45 12.43
C GLU A 53 5.87 6.12 10.96
N LEU A 54 7.05 5.54 10.71
CA LEU A 54 7.42 5.06 9.37
C LEU A 54 6.50 3.94 8.88
N VAL A 55 6.14 2.99 9.74
CA VAL A 55 5.14 1.95 9.44
C VAL A 55 3.80 2.58 9.10
N LEU A 56 3.33 3.55 9.88
CA LEU A 56 2.07 4.23 9.63
C LEU A 56 2.03 4.91 8.26
N VAL A 57 3.08 5.64 7.90
CA VAL A 57 3.19 6.28 6.57
C VAL A 57 3.18 5.23 5.46
N ALA A 58 3.97 4.16 5.61
CA ALA A 58 4.05 3.09 4.63
C ALA A 58 2.71 2.37 4.43
N VAL A 59 1.97 2.12 5.51
CA VAL A 59 0.65 1.50 5.43
C VAL A 59 -0.36 2.43 4.75
N LYS A 60 -0.34 3.75 5.03
CA LYS A 60 -1.17 4.73 4.31
C LYS A 60 -0.89 4.72 2.80
N MET A 61 0.39 4.69 2.42
CA MET A 61 0.78 4.56 1.00
C MET A 61 0.29 3.24 0.40
N SER A 62 0.37 2.15 1.15
CA SER A 62 -0.13 0.83 0.72
C SER A 62 -1.63 0.86 0.47
N VAL A 63 -2.43 1.47 1.35
CA VAL A 63 -3.88 1.70 1.15
C VAL A 63 -4.14 2.48 -0.14
N ILE A 64 -3.41 3.59 -0.37
CA ILE A 64 -3.56 4.39 -1.59
C ILE A 64 -3.26 3.54 -2.83
N SER A 65 -2.15 2.79 -2.83
CA SER A 65 -1.80 1.93 -3.96
C SER A 65 -2.86 0.86 -4.23
N SER A 66 -3.39 0.23 -3.19
CA SER A 66 -4.46 -0.78 -3.31
C SER A 66 -5.76 -0.18 -3.83
N LEU A 67 -6.13 1.04 -3.41
CA LEU A 67 -7.28 1.75 -3.96
C LEU A 67 -7.12 2.01 -5.47
N LEU A 68 -5.94 2.47 -5.91
CA LEU A 68 -5.66 2.68 -7.33
C LEU A 68 -5.73 1.36 -8.11
N SER A 69 -5.21 0.26 -7.56
CA SER A 69 -5.31 -1.06 -8.17
C SER A 69 -6.75 -1.54 -8.29
N VAL A 70 -7.58 -1.40 -7.25
CA VAL A 70 -9.00 -1.78 -7.30
C VAL A 70 -9.75 -0.94 -8.34
N LEU A 71 -9.53 0.38 -8.36
CA LEU A 71 -10.18 1.29 -9.31
C LEU A 71 -9.81 0.98 -10.76
N THR A 72 -8.52 0.85 -11.07
CA THR A 72 -8.04 0.54 -12.43
C THR A 72 -8.52 -0.82 -12.90
N SER A 73 -8.52 -1.82 -12.00
CA SER A 73 -8.97 -3.17 -12.31
C SER A 73 -10.49 -3.23 -12.56
N GLY A 74 -11.30 -2.46 -11.83
CA GLY A 74 -12.73 -2.28 -12.10
C GLY A 74 -13.02 -1.57 -13.42
N LEU A 75 -12.26 -0.52 -13.75
CA LEU A 75 -12.41 0.20 -15.02
C LEU A 75 -12.08 -0.67 -16.23
N ARG A 76 -11.04 -1.50 -16.12
CA ARG A 76 -10.68 -2.48 -17.15
C ARG A 76 -11.75 -3.57 -17.32
N ILE A 77 -12.36 -4.09 -16.25
CA ILE A 77 -13.51 -5.02 -16.39
C ILE A 77 -14.61 -4.38 -17.24
N GLU A 78 -14.95 -3.13 -16.95
CA GLU A 78 -16.01 -2.42 -17.67
C GLU A 78 -15.62 -2.17 -19.14
N GLN A 79 -14.34 -1.91 -19.45
CA GLN A 79 -13.84 -1.82 -20.82
C GLN A 79 -13.98 -3.14 -21.57
N VAL A 80 -13.59 -4.25 -20.93
CA VAL A 80 -13.74 -5.60 -21.50
C VAL A 80 -15.20 -5.91 -21.77
N ARG A 81 -16.10 -5.61 -20.82
CA ARG A 81 -17.56 -5.80 -20.99
C ARG A 81 -18.09 -5.07 -22.22
N ARG A 82 -17.68 -3.81 -22.42
CA ARG A 82 -18.10 -3.01 -23.58
C ARG A 82 -17.52 -3.53 -24.89
N GLN A 83 -16.26 -3.96 -24.89
CA GLN A 83 -15.62 -4.56 -26.07
C GLN A 83 -16.33 -5.85 -26.51
N ILE A 84 -16.67 -6.72 -25.56
CA ILE A 84 -17.46 -7.92 -25.84
C ILE A 84 -18.85 -7.54 -26.41
N GLN A 85 -19.54 -6.57 -25.80
CA GLN A 85 -20.86 -6.12 -26.26
C GLN A 85 -20.84 -5.47 -27.65
N SER A 86 -19.71 -4.88 -28.05
CA SER A 86 -19.51 -4.26 -29.36
C SER A 86 -19.00 -5.21 -30.43
N GLY A 87 -18.85 -6.51 -30.11
CA GLY A 87 -18.45 -7.54 -31.07
C GLY A 87 -16.96 -7.54 -31.40
N VAL A 88 -16.11 -6.95 -30.55
CA VAL A 88 -14.65 -6.99 -30.72
C VAL A 88 -14.11 -8.36 -30.30
N GLU A 89 -13.58 -9.12 -31.25
CA GLU A 89 -13.08 -10.50 -31.02
C GLU A 89 -11.71 -10.55 -30.31
N THR A 90 -10.94 -9.47 -30.35
CA THR A 90 -9.62 -9.37 -29.72
C THR A 90 -9.65 -8.37 -28.56
N VAL A 91 -9.71 -8.89 -27.34
CA VAL A 91 -9.58 -8.09 -26.11
C VAL A 91 -8.10 -8.08 -25.69
N SER A 92 -7.52 -6.90 -25.53
CA SER A 92 -6.17 -6.76 -24.95
C SER A 92 -6.20 -7.21 -23.49
N ILE A 93 -5.57 -8.35 -23.23
CA ILE A 93 -5.24 -9.02 -21.95
C ILE A 93 -5.68 -8.27 -20.66
N ILE A 94 -6.93 -8.53 -20.28
CA ILE A 94 -7.42 -9.03 -18.97
C ILE A 94 -6.66 -8.57 -17.70
N PRO A 95 -7.24 -7.73 -16.82
CA PRO A 95 -7.10 -7.99 -15.40
C PRO A 95 -7.91 -9.24 -15.09
N SER A 96 -7.25 -10.30 -14.62
CA SER A 96 -8.01 -11.49 -14.26
C SER A 96 -8.91 -11.13 -13.06
N THR A 97 -10.08 -11.77 -12.98
CA THR A 97 -10.95 -11.65 -11.80
C THR A 97 -10.15 -11.91 -10.51
N LEU A 98 -9.12 -12.77 -10.59
CA LEU A 98 -8.17 -13.04 -9.51
C LEU A 98 -7.32 -11.82 -9.13
N VAL A 99 -6.85 -11.02 -10.09
CA VAL A 99 -6.13 -9.76 -9.81
C VAL A 99 -7.05 -8.75 -9.12
N ASN A 100 -8.31 -8.66 -9.55
CA ASN A 100 -9.33 -7.82 -8.91
C ASN A 100 -9.60 -8.25 -7.46
N VAL A 101 -9.85 -9.54 -7.26
CA VAL A 101 -10.11 -10.12 -5.94
C VAL A 101 -8.88 -9.96 -5.03
N GLY A 102 -7.68 -10.22 -5.56
CA GLY A 102 -6.42 -10.02 -4.84
C GLY A 102 -6.20 -8.55 -4.44
N ALA A 103 -6.46 -7.61 -5.33
CA ALA A 103 -6.38 -6.18 -5.03
C ALA A 103 -7.38 -5.76 -3.95
N PHE A 104 -8.60 -6.32 -3.98
CA PHE A 104 -9.64 -6.03 -3.00
C PHE A 104 -9.31 -6.62 -1.62
N TYR A 105 -8.85 -7.87 -1.54
CA TYR A 105 -8.37 -8.45 -0.29
C TYR A 105 -7.16 -7.69 0.26
N GLY A 106 -6.21 -7.32 -0.61
CA GLY A 106 -5.07 -6.50 -0.23
C GLY A 106 -5.48 -5.15 0.36
N LEU A 107 -6.50 -4.50 -0.21
CA LEU A 107 -7.07 -3.28 0.35
C LEU A 107 -7.64 -3.49 1.75
N ILE A 108 -8.44 -4.54 1.97
CA ILE A 108 -9.00 -4.84 3.29
C ILE A 108 -7.89 -5.08 4.32
N SER A 109 -6.87 -5.87 3.98
CA SER A 109 -5.73 -6.11 4.85
C SER A 109 -4.99 -4.81 5.19
N ASN A 110 -4.76 -3.94 4.19
CA ASN A 110 -4.09 -2.66 4.41
C ASN A 110 -4.91 -1.70 5.30
N LEU A 111 -6.24 -1.73 5.21
CA LEU A 111 -7.12 -0.96 6.12
C LEU A 111 -7.05 -1.48 7.56
N TYR A 112 -6.99 -2.81 7.75
CA TYR A 112 -6.79 -3.40 9.08
C TYR A 112 -5.42 -3.01 9.67
N PHE A 113 -4.36 -3.11 8.87
CA PHE A 113 -3.02 -2.67 9.27
C PHE A 113 -2.97 -1.18 9.58
N LEU A 114 -3.75 -0.34 8.86
CA LEU A 114 -3.81 1.09 9.13
C LEU A 114 -4.37 1.36 10.52
N ALA A 115 -5.53 0.79 10.83
CA ALA A 115 -6.16 0.94 12.15
C ALA A 115 -5.22 0.46 13.27
N ALA A 116 -4.56 -0.68 13.09
CA ALA A 116 -3.59 -1.19 14.06
C ALA A 116 -2.37 -0.26 14.23
N SER A 117 -1.84 0.29 13.14
CA SER A 117 -0.68 1.19 13.16
C SER A 117 -1.01 2.53 13.81
N GLU A 118 -2.20 3.08 13.59
CA GLU A 118 -2.65 4.31 14.24
C GLU A 118 -2.79 4.13 15.76
N ILE A 119 -3.35 3.01 16.21
CA ILE A 119 -3.44 2.68 17.63
C ILE A 119 -2.03 2.59 18.25
N LEU A 120 -1.08 1.96 17.55
CA LEU A 120 0.29 1.82 18.03
C LEU A 120 0.99 3.17 18.20
N VAL A 121 0.95 4.03 17.18
CA VAL A 121 1.58 5.36 17.22
C VAL A 121 0.94 6.22 18.32
N ASN A 122 -0.39 6.21 18.44
CA ASN A 122 -1.08 6.99 19.47
C ASN A 122 -0.68 6.56 20.89
N ARG A 123 -0.50 5.26 21.15
CA ARG A 123 -0.02 4.76 22.45
C ARG A 123 1.40 5.22 22.76
N GLU A 124 2.30 5.18 21.77
CA GLU A 124 3.68 5.65 21.95
C GLU A 124 3.74 7.16 22.22
N GLN A 125 2.90 7.95 21.56
CA GLN A 125 2.81 9.38 21.82
C GLN A 125 2.28 9.68 23.22
N GLN A 126 1.27 8.94 23.69
CA GLN A 126 0.76 9.08 25.06
C GLN A 126 1.81 8.75 26.13
N ILE A 127 2.62 7.71 25.91
CA ILE A 127 3.72 7.34 26.83
C ILE A 127 4.81 8.43 26.87
N ASN A 128 5.11 9.08 25.74
CA ASN A 128 6.15 10.10 25.68
C ASN A 128 5.74 11.47 26.28
N ILE A 129 4.47 11.65 26.70
CA ILE A 129 3.94 12.88 27.31
C ILE A 129 3.87 12.77 28.85
N LEU A 130 3.91 11.54 29.41
CA LEU A 130 3.92 11.26 30.85
C LEU A 130 5.35 11.12 31.40
#